data_AF-S0DDR0-F1
#
_entry.id   AF-S0DDR0-F1
#
_cell.length_a   1.000
_cell.length_b   1.000
_cell.length_c   1.000
_cell.angle_alpha   90.00
_cell.angle_beta   90.00
_cell.angle_gamma   90.00
#
_symmetry.space_group_name_H-M   'P 1'
#
loop_
_entity.id
_entity.type
_entity.pdbx_description
1 polymer ?
#
loop_
_entity_poly.entity_id
_entity_poly.type
_entity_poly.pdbx_seq_one_letter_code
_entity_poly.pdbx_strand_id
1 'polypeptide(L)'
;MNPYDVCIAYVSWEDGGKRRPVLVIAQGSEYTEAFRITSQYANKSDAIKARYFEISDWKQAGLAKPSYIDTVEPVELPTPLLSAPIGKMSDNDKRRLIEFLNN
;
A
#
# COMPACT_ATOMS: atom_id res chain seq x y z
N MET A 1 -10.89 0.89 -9.87
CA MET A 1 -9.70 0.29 -9.23
C MET A 1 -10.06 -1.10 -8.78
N ASN A 2 -9.18 -2.05 -9.03
CA ASN A 2 -9.37 -3.43 -8.60
C ASN A 2 -8.51 -3.71 -7.37
N PRO A 3 -8.86 -4.72 -6.57
CA PRO A 3 -7.94 -5.24 -5.56
C PRO A 3 -6.55 -5.50 -6.17
N TYR A 4 -5.53 -5.15 -5.39
CA TYR A 4 -4.11 -5.22 -5.73
C TYR A 4 -3.59 -4.22 -6.77
N ASP A 5 -4.42 -3.27 -7.22
CA ASP A 5 -3.92 -2.10 -7.95
C ASP A 5 -3.10 -1.22 -6.99
N VAL A 6 -2.02 -0.63 -7.52
CA VAL A 6 -1.22 0.36 -6.82
C VAL A 6 -1.57 1.74 -7.36
N CYS A 7 -2.01 2.64 -6.49
CA CYS A 7 -2.41 4.00 -6.84
C CYS A 7 -1.62 5.02 -6.03
N ILE A 8 -1.63 6.29 -6.46
CA ILE A 8 -1.16 7.42 -5.65
C ILE A 8 -2.36 8.04 -4.94
N ALA A 9 -2.25 8.21 -3.62
CA ALA A 9 -3.26 8.91 -2.82
C ALA A 9 -2.60 9.98 -1.95
N TYR A 10 -3.37 11.03 -1.62
CA TYR A 10 -2.98 11.97 -0.58
C TYR A 10 -3.38 11.41 0.79
N VAL A 11 -2.39 11.13 1.64
CA VAL A 11 -2.61 10.65 3.01
C VAL A 11 -2.31 11.80 3.97
N SER A 12 -3.34 12.27 4.68
CA SER A 12 -3.27 13.36 5.65
C SER A 12 -3.08 12.86 7.09
N TRP A 13 -2.52 13.72 7.93
CA TRP A 13 -2.44 13.64 9.40
C TRP A 13 -2.66 15.05 9.97
N GLU A 14 -2.71 15.20 11.29
CA GLU A 14 -3.15 16.44 11.98
C GLU A 14 -2.48 17.72 11.44
N ASP A 15 -1.17 17.70 11.19
CA ASP A 15 -0.41 18.87 10.71
C ASP A 15 0.04 18.78 9.24
N GLY A 16 -0.67 18.04 8.39
CA GLY A 16 -0.43 18.07 6.94
C GLY A 16 -0.70 16.76 6.22
N GLY A 17 0.03 16.51 5.13
CA GLY A 17 -0.15 15.29 4.37
C GLY A 17 0.85 15.15 3.24
N LYS A 18 0.95 13.93 2.69
CA LYS A 18 1.85 13.62 1.57
C LYS A 18 1.15 12.69 0.58
N ARG A 19 1.45 12.89 -0.70
CA ARG A 19 1.11 11.92 -1.76
C ARG A 19 2.01 10.71 -1.64
N ARG A 20 1.43 9.52 -1.55
CA ARG A 20 2.16 8.25 -1.44
C ARG A 20 1.48 7.16 -2.25
N PRO A 21 2.22 6.13 -2.69
CA PRO A 21 1.62 4.93 -3.20
C PRO A 21 0.80 4.21 -2.12
N VAL A 22 -0.30 3.59 -2.53
CA VAL A 22 -1.18 2.76 -1.71
C VAL A 22 -1.57 1.51 -2.49
N LEU A 23 -1.77 0.39 -1.79
CA LEU A 23 -2.29 -0.86 -2.36
C LEU A 23 -3.79 -0.92 -2.12
N VAL A 24 -4.59 -0.99 -3.18
CA VAL A 24 -6.05 -1.13 -3.08
C VAL A 24 -6.40 -2.53 -2.55
N ILE A 25 -7.20 -2.58 -1.49
CA ILE A 25 -7.74 -3.82 -0.91
C ILE A 25 -9.16 -4.03 -1.43
N ALA A 26 -10.00 -3.00 -1.31
CA ALA A 26 -11.38 -3.00 -1.75
C ALA A 26 -11.78 -1.61 -2.25
N GLN A 27 -12.59 -1.55 -3.30
CA GLN A 27 -13.15 -0.30 -3.81
C GLN A 27 -14.64 -0.19 -3.45
N GLY A 28 -15.02 0.88 -2.78
CA GLY A 28 -16.39 1.36 -2.66
C GLY A 28 -16.67 2.57 -3.58
N SER A 29 -17.94 2.99 -3.62
CA SER A 29 -18.37 4.15 -4.41
C SER A 29 -17.75 5.45 -3.92
N GLU A 30 -17.77 5.67 -2.61
CA GLU A 30 -17.27 6.90 -1.97
C GLU A 30 -15.85 6.74 -1.41
N TYR A 31 -15.56 5.57 -0.83
CA TYR A 31 -14.29 5.28 -0.18
C TYR A 31 -13.64 4.03 -0.76
N THR A 32 -12.32 4.07 -0.86
CA THR A 32 -11.47 2.93 -1.22
C THR A 32 -10.65 2.56 0.01
N GLU A 33 -10.72 1.29 0.39
CA GLU A 33 -9.89 0.72 1.43
C GLU A 33 -8.52 0.33 0.84
N ALA A 34 -7.45 0.76 1.49
CA ALA A 34 -6.10 0.54 0.98
C ALA A 34 -5.06 0.39 2.09
N PHE A 35 -3.99 -0.35 1.82
CA PHE A 35 -2.78 -0.32 2.64
C PHE A 35 -1.83 0.78 2.19
N ARG A 36 -1.17 1.43 3.14
CA ARG A 36 -0.14 2.44 2.87
C ARG A 36 1.13 1.75 2.37
N ILE A 37 1.82 2.34 1.40
CA ILE A 37 3.14 1.89 0.96
C ILE A 37 4.20 2.90 1.42
N THR A 38 5.33 2.39 1.93
CA THR A 38 6.46 3.21 2.35
C THR A 38 7.79 2.66 1.86
N SER A 39 8.72 3.55 1.52
CA SER A 39 10.13 3.18 1.35
C SER A 39 10.95 3.40 2.64
N GLN A 40 10.32 3.80 3.75
CA GLN A 40 10.99 4.13 5.01
C GLN A 40 10.94 2.98 6.03
N TYR A 41 11.21 1.75 5.57
CA TYR A 41 11.22 0.56 6.41
C TYR A 41 12.45 0.50 7.34
N ALA A 42 13.64 0.83 6.83
CA ALA A 42 14.90 0.70 7.57
C ALA A 42 14.91 1.44 8.92
N ASN A 43 14.24 2.60 8.98
CA ASN A 43 14.19 3.48 10.15
C ASN A 43 13.18 3.06 11.21
N LYS A 44 12.44 1.96 11.02
CA LYS A 44 11.44 1.46 11.98
C LYS A 44 12.07 0.51 13.01
N SER A 45 11.45 0.41 14.19
CA SER A 45 11.80 -0.62 15.18
C SER A 45 11.45 -2.01 14.66
N ASP A 46 12.10 -3.05 15.17
CA ASP A 46 11.88 -4.42 14.70
C ASP A 46 10.44 -4.89 14.95
N ALA A 47 9.85 -4.50 16.09
CA ALA A 47 8.44 -4.73 16.39
C ALA A 47 7.50 -4.11 15.34
N ILE A 48 7.82 -2.92 14.83
CA ILE A 48 7.04 -2.27 13.76
C ILE A 48 7.32 -2.97 12.43
N LYS A 49 8.58 -3.26 12.10
CA LYS A 49 8.99 -3.94 10.86
C LYS A 49 8.30 -5.29 10.66
N ALA A 50 8.02 -6.03 11.73
CA ALA A 50 7.28 -7.28 11.67
C ALA A 50 5.87 -7.15 11.07
N ARG A 51 5.31 -5.93 11.01
CA ARG A 51 3.99 -5.61 10.41
C ARG A 51 4.12 -4.96 9.03
N TYR A 52 5.29 -5.05 8.40
CA TYR A 52 5.57 -4.46 7.10
C TYR A 52 5.92 -5.57 6.12
N PHE A 53 5.10 -5.71 5.09
CA PHE A 53 5.31 -6.71 4.05
C PHE A 53 6.20 -6.14 2.94
N GLU A 54 7.27 -6.85 2.59
CA GLU A 54 8.17 -6.45 1.51
C GLU A 54 7.54 -6.72 0.13
N ILE A 55 7.52 -5.69 -0.73
CA ILE A 55 7.11 -5.83 -2.14
C ILE A 55 8.34 -6.23 -2.95
N SER A 56 8.45 -7.50 -3.33
CA SER A 56 9.61 -8.00 -4.06
C SER A 56 9.63 -7.51 -5.50
N ASP A 57 8.47 -7.50 -6.15
CA ASP A 57 8.31 -7.10 -7.55
C ASP A 57 7.91 -5.62 -7.66
N TRP A 58 8.53 -4.76 -6.85
CA TRP A 58 8.17 -3.34 -6.72
C TRP A 58 8.20 -2.56 -8.05
N LYS A 59 9.08 -2.93 -8.98
CA LYS A 59 9.12 -2.34 -10.34
C LYS A 59 7.85 -2.63 -11.12
N GLN A 60 7.35 -3.87 -11.06
CA GLN A 60 6.10 -4.27 -11.71
C GLN A 60 4.90 -3.58 -11.05
N ALA A 61 4.97 -3.37 -9.74
CA ALA A 61 3.99 -2.60 -8.98
C ALA A 61 4.01 -1.09 -9.30
N GLY A 62 4.87 -0.62 -10.22
CA GLY A 62 4.96 0.79 -10.64
C GLY A 62 5.74 1.68 -9.67
N LEU A 63 6.45 1.09 -8.71
CA LEU A 63 7.19 1.84 -7.70
C LEU A 63 8.59 2.21 -8.21
N ALA A 64 9.08 3.39 -7.82
CA ALA A 64 10.41 3.86 -8.23
C ALA A 64 11.57 3.22 -7.46
N LYS A 65 11.29 2.58 -6.31
CA LYS A 65 12.30 2.01 -5.42
C LYS A 65 11.69 0.91 -4.52
N PRO A 66 12.54 0.04 -3.91
CA PRO A 66 12.08 -0.94 -2.94
C PRO A 66 11.21 -0.30 -1.86
N SER A 67 10.06 -0.92 -1.60
CA SER A 67 9.05 -0.41 -0.68
C SER A 67 8.31 -1.56 0.00
N TYR A 68 7.61 -1.21 1.06
CA TYR A 68 6.92 -2.13 1.94
C TYR A 68 5.47 -1.69 2.12
N ILE A 69 4.56 -2.65 2.21
CA ILE A 69 3.16 -2.45 2.59
C ILE A 69 3.10 -2.38 4.11
N ASP A 70 2.56 -1.29 4.64
CA ASP A 70 2.21 -1.17 6.05
C ASP A 70 0.90 -1.93 6.29
N THR A 71 0.98 -3.11 6.91
CA THR A 71 -0.18 -3.97 7.18
C THR A 71 -0.72 -3.79 8.60
N VAL A 72 -0.31 -2.72 9.31
CA VAL A 72 -0.79 -2.47 10.68
C VAL A 72 -2.31 -2.30 10.66
N GLU A 73 -2.78 -1.33 9.87
CA GLU A 73 -4.20 -1.03 9.67
C GLU A 73 -4.41 -0.45 8.27
N PRO A 74 -5.45 -0.90 7.55
CA PRO A 74 -5.92 -0.25 6.34
C PRO A 74 -6.31 1.21 6.59
N VAL A 75 -6.34 2.00 5.52
CA VAL A 75 -6.90 3.35 5.51
C VAL A 75 -8.06 3.43 4.54
N GLU A 76 -9.08 4.18 4.91
CA GLU A 76 -10.15 4.57 4.00
C GLU A 76 -9.79 5.92 3.37
N LEU A 77 -9.82 5.94 2.04
CA LEU A 77 -9.45 7.11 1.27
C LEU A 77 -10.61 7.46 0.34
N PRO A 78 -10.99 8.75 0.22
CA PRO A 78 -12.03 9.14 -0.72
C PRO A 78 -11.64 8.70 -2.13
N THR A 79 -12.46 7.86 -2.76
CA THR A 79 -12.21 7.26 -4.08
C THR A 79 -11.82 8.31 -5.14
N PRO A 80 -12.46 9.50 -5.20
CA PRO A 80 -12.09 10.54 -6.17
C PRO A 80 -10.68 11.15 -5.98
N LEU A 81 -10.05 10.94 -4.82
CA LEU A 81 -8.72 11.48 -4.51
C LEU A 81 -7.59 10.50 -4.85
N LEU A 82 -7.92 9.28 -5.29
CA LEU A 82 -6.93 8.33 -5.79
C LEU A 82 -6.63 8.61 -7.27
N SER A 83 -5.37 8.48 -7.65
CA SER A 83 -4.98 8.50 -9.06
C SER A 83 -5.49 7.26 -9.80
N ALA A 84 -5.39 7.28 -11.13
CA ALA A 84 -5.37 6.04 -11.89
C ALA A 84 -4.26 5.10 -11.36
N PRO A 85 -4.43 3.76 -11.49
CA PRO A 85 -3.40 2.81 -11.11
C PRO A 85 -2.07 3.11 -11.81
N ILE A 86 -0.98 3.13 -11.04
CA ILE A 86 0.39 3.26 -11.54
C ILE A 86 1.04 1.90 -11.80
N GLY A 87 0.43 0.83 -11.30
CA GLY A 87 0.89 -0.53 -11.45
C GLY A 87 -0.02 -1.50 -10.72
N LYS A 88 0.37 -2.77 -10.70
CA LYS A 88 -0.38 -3.83 -10.02
C LYS A 88 0.59 -4.78 -9.35
N MET A 89 0.20 -5.29 -8.18
CA MET A 89 1.00 -6.27 -7.48
C MET A 89 1.13 -7.57 -8.30
N SER A 90 2.30 -8.20 -8.24
CA SER A 90 2.56 -9.47 -8.91
C SER A 90 1.77 -10.61 -8.27
N ASP A 91 1.55 -11.70 -8.99
CA ASP A 91 0.88 -12.88 -8.42
C ASP A 91 1.70 -13.54 -7.31
N ASN A 92 3.03 -13.45 -7.40
CA ASN A 92 3.93 -13.94 -6.37
C ASN A 92 3.80 -13.12 -5.07
N ASP A 93 3.84 -11.79 -5.17
CA ASP A 93 3.65 -10.90 -4.02
C ASP A 93 2.22 -11.02 -3.45
N LYS A 94 1.19 -11.26 -4.28
CA LYS A 94 -0.19 -11.52 -3.80
C LYS A 94 -0.25 -12.75 -2.91
N ARG A 95 0.28 -13.87 -3.39
CA ARG A 95 0.30 -15.12 -2.62
C ARG A 95 1.03 -14.93 -1.29
N ARG A 96 2.22 -14.30 -1.33
CA ARG A 96 3.01 -14.01 -0.13
C ARG A 96 2.31 -13.06 0.83
N LEU A 97 1.60 -12.05 0.33
CA LEU A 97 0.85 -11.11 1.17
C LEU A 97 -0.30 -11.84 1.87
N ILE A 98 -1.01 -12.72 1.17
CA ILE A 98 -2.08 -13.54 1.77
C ILE A 98 -1.51 -14.45 2.87
N GLU A 99 -0.38 -15.13 2.60
CA GLU A 99 0.32 -15.93 3.61
C GLU A 99 0.75 -15.08 4.82
N PHE A 100 1.25 -13.86 4.59
CA PHE A 100 1.69 -12.95 5.64
C PHE A 100 0.55 -12.45 6.52
N LEU A 101 -0.63 -12.16 5.95
CA LEU A 101 -1.79 -11.66 6.70
C LEU A 101 -2.53 -12.74 7.50
N ASN A 102 -2.31 -14.02 7.20
CA ASN A 102 -2.96 -15.14 7.87
C ASN A 102 -2.15 -15.71 9.06
N ASN A 103 -0.97 -15.16 9.34
CA ASN A 103 -0.11 -15.54 10.47
C ASN A 103 -0.19 -14.48 11.60
#